data_AF-A0A2D4P9F7-F1
#
_entry.id   AF-A0A2D4P9F7-F1
#
_cell.length_a   1.000
_cell.length_b   1.000
_cell.length_c   1.000
_cell.angle_alpha   90.00
_cell.angle_beta   90.00
_cell.angle_gamma   90.00
#
_symmetry.space_group_name_H-M   'P 1'
#
loop_
_entity.id
_entity.type
_entity.pdbx_description
1 polymer ?
#
loop_
_entity_poly.entity_id
_entity_poly.type
_entity_poly.pdbx_seq_one_letter_code
_entity_poly.pdbx_strand_id
1 'polypeptide(L)'
;ALCLLSTQEESIMSCETFEGIVEFLKNTLPDMTQPQMEKIMAQVFEMDISKQLHAYEVEYHVLQDELQESLSPCEEIEASEKLERANSQLKRQNMDLLEKLQVAHAKIQGVESNLDEALRRENQMMTLIRSLEEEKALYRKALEKICSYLPQEALSDCEELLKEVNCPPNKF
;
A
#
# COMPACT_ATOMS: atom_id res chain seq x y z
N ALA A 1 -57.95 -1.01 -21.26
CA ALA A 1 -57.12 -1.79 -20.32
C ALA A 1 -57.68 -1.72 -18.90
N LEU A 2 -57.75 -0.53 -18.28
CA LEU A 2 -58.21 -0.37 -16.88
C LEU A 2 -59.57 -1.03 -16.60
N CYS A 3 -60.60 -0.78 -17.41
CA CYS A 3 -61.93 -1.39 -17.20
C CYS A 3 -61.93 -2.93 -17.31
N LEU A 4 -61.06 -3.51 -18.14
CA LEU A 4 -60.94 -4.97 -18.29
C LEU A 4 -60.34 -5.58 -17.02
N LEU A 5 -59.26 -4.97 -16.53
CA LEU A 5 -58.55 -5.42 -15.34
C LEU A 5 -59.40 -5.21 -14.07
N SER A 6 -60.12 -4.09 -13.96
CA SER A 6 -60.99 -3.82 -12.82
C SER A 6 -62.21 -4.75 -12.78
N THR A 7 -62.74 -5.14 -13.94
CA THR A 7 -63.91 -6.04 -14.01
C THR A 7 -63.57 -7.47 -13.60
N GLN A 8 -62.32 -7.89 -13.79
CA GLN A 8 -61.83 -9.23 -13.43
C GLN A 8 -60.82 -9.22 -12.28
N GLU A 9 -60.77 -8.14 -11.50
CA GLU A 9 -59.78 -7.93 -10.44
C GLU A 9 -59.73 -9.09 -9.44
N GLU A 10 -60.88 -9.52 -8.92
CA GLU A 10 -60.96 -10.62 -7.96
C GLU A 10 -60.42 -11.94 -8.53
N SER A 11 -60.70 -12.22 -9.80
CA SER A 11 -60.21 -13.42 -10.48
C SER A 11 -58.71 -13.35 -10.71
N ILE A 12 -58.17 -12.18 -11.09
CA ILE A 12 -56.73 -11.97 -11.25
C ILE A 12 -56.01 -12.09 -9.90
N MET A 13 -56.57 -11.51 -8.84
CA MET A 13 -56.01 -11.56 -7.48
C MET A 13 -56.10 -12.94 -6.83
N SER A 14 -56.95 -13.83 -7.34
CA SER A 14 -57.05 -15.23 -6.89
C SER A 14 -55.95 -16.14 -7.47
N CYS A 15 -55.22 -15.69 -8.49
CA CYS A 15 -54.11 -16.45 -9.05
C CYS A 15 -52.90 -16.44 -8.11
N GLU A 16 -52.42 -17.62 -7.71
CA GLU A 16 -51.34 -17.75 -6.72
C GLU A 16 -49.92 -17.63 -7.33
N THR A 17 -49.79 -17.64 -8.66
CA THR A 17 -48.51 -17.63 -9.36
C THR A 17 -48.50 -16.65 -10.53
N PHE A 18 -47.31 -16.14 -10.87
CA PHE A 18 -47.12 -15.29 -12.05
C PHE A 18 -47.57 -15.99 -13.35
N GLU A 19 -47.30 -17.29 -13.48
CA GLU A 19 -47.74 -18.09 -14.62
C GLU A 19 -49.28 -18.14 -14.71
N GLY A 20 -49.97 -18.37 -13.59
CA GLY A 20 -51.43 -18.35 -13.54
C GLY A 20 -52.03 -16.99 -13.88
N ILE A 21 -51.42 -15.89 -13.42
CA ILE A 21 -51.84 -14.52 -13.79
C ILE A 21 -51.68 -14.32 -15.30
N VAL A 22 -50.51 -14.66 -15.87
CA VAL A 22 -50.24 -14.48 -17.30
C VAL A 22 -51.13 -15.37 -18.16
N GLU A 23 -51.39 -16.61 -17.74
CA GLU A 23 -52.32 -17.53 -18.41
C GLU A 23 -53.74 -16.97 -18.42
N PHE A 24 -54.21 -16.46 -17.29
CA PHE A 24 -55.51 -15.81 -17.17
C PHE A 24 -55.63 -14.60 -18.12
N LEU A 25 -54.63 -13.70 -18.12
CA LEU A 25 -54.62 -12.53 -18.99
C LEU A 25 -54.59 -12.89 -20.49
N LYS A 26 -53.95 -14.01 -20.86
CA LYS A 26 -53.81 -14.45 -22.25
C LYS A 26 -55.00 -15.24 -22.78
N ASN A 27 -55.59 -16.10 -21.94
CA ASN A 27 -56.55 -17.11 -22.41
C ASN A 27 -57.96 -16.87 -21.86
N THR A 28 -58.09 -16.47 -20.59
CA THR A 28 -59.40 -16.31 -19.92
C THR A 28 -59.96 -14.91 -20.07
N LEU A 29 -59.12 -13.88 -19.97
CA LEU A 29 -59.53 -12.49 -20.13
C LEU A 29 -60.12 -12.19 -21.53
N PRO A 30 -59.60 -12.75 -22.64
CA PRO A 30 -60.19 -12.55 -23.96
C PRO A 30 -61.48 -13.38 -24.20
N ASP A 31 -61.70 -14.46 -23.46
CA ASP A 31 -62.86 -15.37 -23.60
C ASP A 31 -64.09 -14.82 -22.84
N MET A 32 -64.55 -13.64 -23.26
CA MET A 32 -65.69 -12.96 -22.63
C MET A 32 -66.99 -13.15 -23.41
N THR A 33 -68.09 -13.23 -22.67
CA THR A 33 -69.43 -13.25 -23.27
C THR A 33 -69.85 -11.85 -23.74
N GLN A 34 -70.69 -11.78 -24.77
CA GLN A 34 -71.21 -10.52 -25.32
C GLN A 34 -71.74 -9.52 -24.26
N PRO A 35 -72.59 -9.91 -23.27
CA PRO A 35 -73.07 -8.96 -22.27
C PRO A 35 -71.96 -8.41 -21.34
N GLN A 36 -70.90 -9.18 -21.08
CA GLN A 36 -69.75 -8.69 -20.31
C GLN A 36 -69.00 -7.62 -21.09
N MET A 37 -68.79 -7.84 -22.39
CA MET A 37 -68.13 -6.88 -23.27
C MET A 37 -68.93 -5.58 -23.39
N GLU A 38 -70.26 -5.65 -23.52
CA GLU A 38 -71.14 -4.47 -23.57
C GLU A 38 -71.06 -3.64 -22.28
N LYS A 39 -71.05 -4.29 -21.11
CA LYS A 39 -70.86 -3.62 -19.81
C LYS A 39 -69.51 -2.91 -19.73
N ILE A 40 -68.43 -3.56 -20.17
CA ILE A 40 -67.08 -2.99 -20.16
C ILE A 40 -67.01 -1.80 -21.13
N MET A 41 -67.60 -1.91 -22.32
CA MET A 41 -67.66 -0.82 -23.30
C MET A 41 -68.37 0.41 -22.71
N ALA A 42 -69.52 0.23 -22.05
CA ALA A 42 -70.23 1.33 -21.41
C ALA A 42 -69.36 2.05 -20.35
N GLN A 43 -68.64 1.27 -19.52
CA GLN A 43 -67.71 1.84 -18.53
C GLN A 43 -66.54 2.59 -19.18
N VAL A 44 -66.01 2.09 -20.29
CA VAL A 44 -64.94 2.76 -21.05
C VAL A 44 -65.43 4.11 -21.60
N PHE A 45 -66.66 4.18 -22.09
CA PHE A 45 -67.24 5.43 -22.61
C PHE A 45 -67.44 6.50 -21.54
N GLU A 46 -67.71 6.10 -20.30
CA GLU A 46 -67.91 7.01 -19.16
C GLU A 46 -66.60 7.40 -18.47
N MET A 47 -65.51 6.70 -18.75
CA MET A 47 -64.23 6.89 -18.07
C MET A 47 -63.41 8.02 -18.71
N ASP A 48 -63.13 9.09 -17.95
CA ASP A 48 -62.14 10.13 -18.29
C ASP A 48 -60.94 10.06 -17.34
N ILE A 49 -59.76 9.78 -17.91
CA ILE A 49 -58.48 9.66 -17.19
C ILE A 49 -57.42 10.63 -17.71
N SER A 50 -57.82 11.63 -18.51
CA SER A 50 -56.89 12.50 -19.25
C SER A 50 -55.96 13.28 -18.30
N LYS A 51 -56.49 13.73 -17.16
CA LYS A 51 -55.72 14.47 -16.15
C LYS A 51 -54.72 13.56 -15.42
N GLN A 52 -55.11 12.33 -15.11
CA GLN A 52 -54.26 11.34 -14.44
C GLN A 52 -53.12 10.91 -15.37
N LEU A 53 -53.41 10.69 -16.66
CA LEU A 53 -52.37 10.38 -17.65
C LEU A 53 -51.35 11.51 -17.78
N HIS A 54 -51.81 12.76 -17.82
CA HIS A 54 -50.89 13.90 -17.87
C HIS A 54 -50.06 14.03 -16.59
N ALA A 55 -50.65 13.76 -15.42
CA ALA A 55 -49.90 13.73 -14.16
C ALA A 55 -48.80 12.65 -14.17
N TYR A 56 -49.12 11.43 -14.65
CA TYR A 56 -48.13 10.34 -14.76
C TYR A 56 -47.07 10.61 -15.83
N GLU A 57 -47.42 11.28 -16.92
CA GLU A 57 -46.45 11.72 -17.93
C GLU A 57 -45.44 12.70 -17.33
N VAL A 58 -45.92 13.70 -16.58
CA VAL A 58 -45.05 14.65 -15.88
C VAL A 58 -44.18 13.94 -14.84
N GLU A 59 -44.77 13.06 -14.01
CA GLU A 59 -44.04 12.30 -13.01
C GLU A 59 -42.95 11.40 -13.63
N TYR A 60 -43.27 10.73 -14.74
CA TYR A 60 -42.31 9.92 -15.48
C TYR A 60 -41.12 10.75 -15.97
N HIS A 61 -41.38 11.94 -16.52
CA HIS A 61 -40.30 12.83 -16.96
C HIS A 61 -39.45 13.36 -15.81
N VAL A 62 -40.07 13.73 -14.68
CA VAL A 62 -39.32 14.14 -13.47
C VAL A 62 -38.40 13.02 -12.99
N LEU A 63 -38.90 11.79 -12.88
CA LEU A 63 -38.09 10.65 -12.47
C LEU A 63 -36.96 10.33 -13.47
N GLN A 64 -37.21 10.50 -14.76
CA GLN A 64 -36.19 10.32 -15.80
C GLN A 64 -35.07 11.37 -15.68
N ASP A 65 -35.44 12.62 -15.44
CA ASP A 65 -34.50 13.73 -15.26
C ASP A 65 -33.66 13.53 -13.97
N GLU A 66 -34.29 13.14 -12.86
CA GLU A 66 -33.60 12.85 -11.59
C GLU A 66 -32.62 11.68 -11.73
N LEU A 67 -33.02 10.60 -12.42
CA LEU A 67 -32.13 9.46 -12.67
C LEU A 67 -30.93 9.89 -13.54
N GLN A 68 -31.15 10.75 -14.53
CA GLN A 68 -30.10 11.22 -15.42
C GLN A 68 -29.17 12.24 -14.73
N GLU A 69 -29.68 13.07 -13.82
CA GLU A 69 -28.89 13.98 -12.99
C GLU A 69 -28.00 13.22 -12.00
N SER A 70 -28.53 12.14 -11.39
CA SER A 70 -27.73 11.22 -10.54
C SER A 70 -26.60 10.52 -11.29
N LEU A 71 -26.72 10.41 -12.62
CA LEU A 71 -25.75 9.78 -13.51
C LEU A 71 -24.85 10.78 -14.23
N SER A 72 -24.86 12.08 -13.85
CA SER A 72 -24.02 13.16 -14.42
C SER A 72 -22.62 12.65 -14.80
N PRO A 73 -22.40 12.20 -16.06
CA PRO A 73 -21.20 11.45 -16.40
C PRO A 73 -19.99 12.37 -16.33
N CYS A 74 -20.22 13.67 -16.57
CA CYS A 74 -19.18 14.69 -16.58
C CYS A 74 -18.55 14.86 -15.18
N GLU A 75 -19.35 14.89 -14.11
CA GLU A 75 -18.82 15.09 -12.76
C GLU A 75 -18.15 13.82 -12.22
N GLU A 76 -18.71 12.64 -12.50
CA GLU A 76 -18.12 11.37 -12.08
C GLU A 76 -16.82 11.06 -12.83
N ILE A 77 -16.76 11.35 -14.13
CA ILE A 77 -15.53 11.23 -14.94
C ILE A 77 -14.46 12.20 -14.43
N GLU A 78 -14.79 13.47 -14.18
CA GLU A 78 -13.83 14.45 -13.66
C GLU A 78 -13.29 14.06 -12.26
N ALA A 79 -14.15 13.55 -11.39
CA ALA A 79 -13.74 13.08 -10.06
C ALA A 79 -12.82 11.86 -10.17
N SER A 80 -13.15 10.92 -11.06
CA SER A 80 -12.34 9.74 -11.36
C SER A 80 -10.96 10.12 -11.90
N GLU A 81 -10.87 11.03 -12.86
CA GLU A 81 -9.60 11.52 -13.41
C GLU A 81 -8.74 12.25 -12.36
N LYS A 82 -9.36 13.04 -11.47
CA LYS A 82 -8.67 13.69 -10.34
C LYS A 82 -8.07 12.65 -9.39
N LEU A 83 -8.83 11.60 -9.07
CA LEU A 83 -8.36 10.48 -8.25
C LEU A 83 -7.23 9.71 -8.93
N GLU A 84 -7.32 9.44 -10.24
CA GLU A 84 -6.28 8.75 -11.00
C GLU A 84 -4.96 9.54 -11.03
N ARG A 85 -5.04 10.86 -11.22
CA ARG A 85 -3.88 11.76 -11.14
C ARG A 85 -3.24 11.76 -9.76
N ALA A 86 -4.04 11.88 -8.71
CA ALA A 86 -3.55 11.83 -7.32
C ALA A 86 -2.89 10.48 -7.01
N ASN A 87 -3.50 9.37 -7.42
CA ASN A 87 -2.98 8.02 -7.21
C ASN A 87 -1.65 7.82 -7.99
N SER A 88 -1.59 8.28 -9.23
CA SER A 88 -0.36 8.26 -10.04
C SER A 88 0.78 9.06 -9.39
N GLN A 89 0.47 10.20 -8.78
CA GLN A 89 1.45 11.01 -8.05
C GLN A 89 1.93 10.32 -6.77
N LEU A 90 1.01 9.76 -5.98
CA LEU A 90 1.33 8.97 -4.79
C LEU A 90 2.19 7.75 -5.13
N LYS A 91 1.90 7.07 -6.23
CA LYS A 91 2.69 5.92 -6.71
C LYS A 91 4.13 6.35 -7.02
N ARG A 92 4.33 7.49 -7.69
CA ARG A 92 5.68 8.03 -7.94
C ARG A 92 6.41 8.38 -6.65
N GLN A 93 5.73 9.02 -5.69
CA GLN A 93 6.32 9.33 -4.38
C GLN A 93 6.72 8.07 -3.61
N ASN A 94 5.87 7.05 -3.60
CA ASN A 94 6.19 5.76 -2.99
C ASN A 94 7.42 5.10 -3.64
N MET A 95 7.55 5.18 -4.97
CA MET A 95 8.72 4.63 -5.65
C MET A 95 10.00 5.38 -5.28
N ASP A 96 9.99 6.72 -5.25
CA ASP A 96 11.14 7.54 -4.83
C ASP A 96 11.54 7.27 -3.37
N LEU A 97 10.56 7.10 -2.48
CA LEU A 97 10.81 6.74 -1.08
C LEU A 97 11.42 5.33 -0.94
N LEU A 98 10.94 4.36 -1.72
CA LEU A 98 11.51 3.02 -1.75
C LEU A 98 12.96 3.02 -2.25
N GLU A 99 13.26 3.81 -3.27
CA GLU A 99 14.64 3.96 -3.77
C GLU A 99 15.55 4.58 -2.71
N LYS A 100 15.10 5.66 -2.05
CA LYS A 100 15.84 6.28 -0.94
C LYS A 100 16.10 5.31 0.21
N LEU A 101 15.11 4.48 0.54
CA LEU A 101 15.25 3.46 1.57
C LEU A 101 16.30 2.42 1.18
N GLN A 102 16.30 1.97 -0.08
CA GLN A 102 17.29 1.01 -0.58
C GLN A 102 18.71 1.58 -0.55
N VAL A 103 18.90 2.83 -0.96
CA VAL A 103 20.19 3.52 -0.90
C VAL A 103 20.68 3.66 0.55
N ALA A 104 19.78 4.02 1.47
CA ALA A 104 20.11 4.12 2.89
C ALA A 104 20.53 2.78 3.49
N HIS A 105 19.83 1.69 3.18
CA HIS A 105 20.20 0.34 3.61
C HIS A 105 21.57 -0.08 3.07
N ALA A 106 21.85 0.15 1.79
CA ALA A 106 23.16 -0.15 1.21
C ALA A 106 24.30 0.63 1.90
N LYS A 107 24.04 1.89 2.26
CA LYS A 107 24.99 2.72 2.99
C LYS A 107 25.24 2.20 4.41
N ILE A 108 24.18 1.81 5.13
CA ILE A 108 24.29 1.21 6.47
C ILE A 108 25.15 -0.05 6.40
N GLN A 109 24.81 -0.97 5.49
CA GLN A 109 25.55 -2.22 5.31
C GLN A 109 27.04 -1.98 4.98
N GLY A 110 27.34 -0.96 4.16
CA GLY A 110 28.72 -0.58 3.87
C GLY A 110 29.47 -0.06 5.09
N VAL A 111 28.82 0.76 5.93
CA VAL A 111 29.42 1.26 7.18
C VAL A 111 29.62 0.14 8.19
N GLU A 112 28.65 -0.77 8.33
CA GLU A 112 28.76 -1.94 9.21
C GLU A 112 29.93 -2.84 8.80
N SER A 113 30.06 -3.15 7.51
CA SER A 113 31.18 -3.94 7.00
C SER A 113 32.53 -3.27 7.25
N ASN A 114 32.63 -1.95 7.09
CA ASN A 114 33.87 -1.21 7.36
C ASN A 114 34.22 -1.21 8.85
N LEU A 115 33.22 -1.11 9.72
CA LEU A 115 33.40 -1.18 11.17
C LEU A 115 33.92 -2.55 11.60
N ASP A 116 33.32 -3.63 11.08
CA ASP A 116 33.78 -4.99 11.35
C ASP A 116 35.23 -5.20 10.89
N GLU A 117 35.61 -4.63 9.74
CA GLU A 117 36.98 -4.69 9.26
C GLU A 117 37.96 -3.95 10.18
N ALA A 118 37.57 -2.75 10.64
CA ALA A 118 38.36 -1.95 11.55
C ALA A 118 38.55 -2.65 12.90
N LEU A 119 37.49 -3.19 13.49
CA LEU A 119 37.54 -3.96 14.74
C LEU A 119 38.43 -5.20 14.62
N ARG A 120 38.38 -5.90 13.49
CA ARG A 120 39.29 -7.03 13.24
C ARG A 120 40.75 -6.59 13.19
N ARG A 121 41.04 -5.48 12.52
CA ARG A 121 42.41 -4.92 12.42
C ARG A 121 42.91 -4.45 13.78
N GLU A 122 42.06 -3.80 14.57
CA GLU A 122 42.36 -3.38 15.94
C GLU A 122 42.74 -4.58 16.81
N ASN A 123 41.92 -5.64 16.79
CA ASN A 123 42.21 -6.87 17.54
C ASN A 123 43.55 -7.50 17.13
N GLN A 124 43.85 -7.57 15.82
CA GLN A 124 45.14 -8.06 15.34
C GLN A 124 46.31 -7.23 15.87
N MET A 125 46.17 -5.90 15.86
CA MET A 125 47.19 -4.99 16.34
C MET A 125 47.39 -5.10 17.85
N MET A 126 46.30 -5.25 18.61
CA MET A 126 46.34 -5.51 20.06
C MET A 126 47.06 -6.82 20.39
N THR A 127 46.82 -7.90 19.63
CA THR A 127 47.56 -9.16 19.80
C THR A 127 49.04 -8.98 19.49
N LEU A 128 49.39 -8.26 18.42
CA LEU A 128 50.78 -8.00 18.07
C LEU A 128 51.51 -7.19 19.15
N ILE A 129 50.88 -6.13 19.66
CA ILE A 129 51.44 -5.30 20.74
C ILE A 129 51.73 -6.16 21.96
N ARG A 130 50.78 -7.00 22.39
CA ARG A 130 50.96 -7.91 23.53
C ARG A 130 52.15 -8.84 23.32
N SER A 131 52.27 -9.43 22.13
CA SER A 131 53.41 -10.31 21.79
C SER A 131 54.74 -9.56 21.86
N LEU A 132 54.81 -8.33 21.35
CA LEU A 132 56.02 -7.52 21.38
C LEU A 132 56.38 -7.08 22.82
N GLU A 133 55.38 -6.79 23.64
CA GLU A 133 55.58 -6.48 25.07
C GLU A 133 56.16 -7.68 25.83
N GLU A 134 55.66 -8.89 25.57
CA GLU A 134 56.19 -10.13 26.11
C GLU A 134 57.64 -10.38 25.66
N GLU A 135 57.93 -10.23 24.37
CA GLU A 135 59.28 -10.41 23.82
C GLU A 135 60.27 -9.38 24.40
N LYS A 136 59.86 -8.12 24.51
CA LYS A 136 60.64 -7.05 25.14
C LYS A 136 60.95 -7.35 26.60
N ALA A 137 60.00 -7.92 27.34
CA ALA A 137 60.21 -8.33 28.73
C ALA A 137 61.24 -9.48 28.82
N LEU A 138 61.19 -10.45 27.90
CA LEU A 138 62.17 -11.53 27.81
C LEU A 138 63.57 -11.00 27.50
N TYR A 139 63.72 -10.11 26.51
CA TYR A 139 65.03 -9.52 26.19
C TYR A 139 65.60 -8.70 27.33
N ARG A 140 64.77 -7.89 28.02
CA ARG A 140 65.22 -7.14 29.21
C ARG A 140 65.77 -8.08 30.28
N LYS A 141 65.06 -9.16 30.60
CA LYS A 141 65.51 -10.16 31.58
C LYS A 141 66.81 -10.85 31.14
N ALA A 142 66.97 -11.13 29.84
CA ALA A 142 68.20 -11.70 29.30
C ALA A 142 69.38 -10.72 29.40
N LEU A 143 69.15 -9.44 29.06
CA LEU A 143 70.17 -8.39 29.18
C LEU A 143 70.60 -8.17 30.64
N GLU A 144 69.66 -8.08 31.58
CA GLU A 144 69.96 -7.96 33.01
C GLU A 144 70.86 -9.11 33.48
N LYS A 145 70.57 -10.33 33.02
CA LYS A 145 71.38 -11.52 33.33
C LYS A 145 72.77 -11.48 32.68
N ILE A 146 72.93 -10.90 31.49
CA ILE A 146 74.24 -10.74 30.86
C ILE A 146 75.05 -9.67 31.59
N CYS A 147 74.42 -8.53 31.91
CA CYS A 147 75.06 -7.43 32.62
C CYS A 147 75.58 -7.84 34.00
N SER A 148 74.93 -8.78 34.69
CA SER A 148 75.42 -9.28 35.99
C SER A 148 76.72 -10.09 35.91
N TYR A 149 77.16 -10.51 34.71
CA TYR A 149 78.42 -11.22 34.49
C TYR A 149 79.54 -10.32 33.93
N LEU A 150 79.27 -9.04 33.66
CA LEU A 150 80.24 -8.12 33.05
C LEU A 150 81.03 -7.32 34.12
N PRO A 151 82.32 -7.03 33.86
CA PRO A 151 83.13 -6.15 34.72
C PRO A 151 82.67 -4.69 34.63
N GLN A 152 82.94 -3.91 35.69
CA GLN A 152 82.39 -2.57 35.90
C GLN A 152 82.79 -1.56 34.82
N GLU A 153 83.99 -1.69 34.25
CA GLU A 153 84.50 -0.83 33.18
C GLU A 153 83.69 -1.01 31.89
N ALA A 154 83.39 -2.27 31.52
CA ALA A 154 82.62 -2.58 30.33
C ALA A 154 81.14 -2.15 30.43
N LEU A 155 80.58 -2.11 31.64
CA LEU A 155 79.22 -1.60 31.87
C LEU A 155 79.15 -0.08 31.65
N SER A 156 80.17 0.67 32.09
CA SER A 156 80.26 2.11 31.91
C SER A 156 80.33 2.50 30.43
N ASP A 157 81.12 1.79 29.63
CA ASP A 157 81.22 2.01 28.18
C ASP A 157 79.89 1.70 27.46
N CYS A 158 79.17 0.67 27.89
CA CYS A 158 77.86 0.33 27.33
C CYS A 158 76.79 1.40 27.61
N GLU A 159 76.78 1.98 28.81
CA GLU A 159 75.85 3.08 29.15
C GLU A 159 76.11 4.35 28.34
N GLU A 160 77.38 4.64 28.03
CA GLU A 160 77.76 5.77 27.19
C GLU A 160 77.27 5.58 25.74
N LEU A 161 77.46 4.39 25.17
CA LEU A 161 76.95 4.03 23.84
C LEU A 161 75.41 4.03 23.75
N LEU A 162 74.71 3.57 24.78
CA LEU A 162 73.24 3.61 24.81
C LEU A 162 72.69 5.04 24.81
N LYS A 163 73.39 6.00 25.40
CA LYS A 163 73.01 7.42 25.36
C LYS A 163 73.15 8.00 23.96
N GLU A 164 74.14 7.58 23.18
CA GLU A 164 74.31 8.02 21.78
C GLU A 164 73.20 7.48 20.87
N VAL A 165 72.75 6.24 21.08
CA VAL A 165 71.72 5.59 20.25
C VAL A 165 70.30 6.10 20.55
N ASN A 166 70.03 6.57 21.77
CA ASN A 166 68.70 7.06 22.18
C ASN A 166 68.41 8.52 21.80
N CYS A 167 69.30 9.19 21.06
CA CYS A 167 69.01 10.51 20.51
C CYS A 167 67.88 10.40 19.46
N PRO A 168 66.74 11.08 19.64
CA PRO A 168 65.64 11.03 18.68
C PRO A 168 66.12 11.58 17.33
N PRO A 169 65.76 10.96 16.19
CA PRO A 169 66.07 11.53 14.88
C PRO A 169 65.40 12.90 14.79
N ASN A 170 66.20 13.91 14.44
CA ASN A 170 65.81 15.30 14.31
C ASN A 170 64.41 15.47 13.69
N LYS A 171 63.55 16.22 14.39
CA LYS A 171 62.30 16.76 13.85
C LYS A 171 62.66 17.73 12.72
N PHE A 172 62.48 17.32 11.46
CA PHE A 172 62.33 18.18 10.30
C PHE A 172 61.08 17.75 9.55
#